data_AF-A0A779EL13-F1
#
_entry.id   AF-A0A779EL13-F1
#
_cell.length_a   1.000
_cell.length_b   1.000
_cell.length_c   1.000
_cell.angle_alpha   90.00
_cell.angle_beta   90.00
_cell.angle_gamma   90.00
#
_symmetry.space_group_name_H-M   'P 1'
#
loop_
_entity.id
_entity.type
_entity.pdbx_description
1 polymer ?
#
loop_
_entity_poly.entity_id
_entity_poly.type
_entity_poly.pdbx_seq_one_letter_code
_entity_poly.pdbx_strand_id
1 'polypeptide(L)'
;MKNPDSPILSLRDYSTQDSKWDSDRARADQVAKIYASDQQFSRRGERMFDCSQRLQFAPQSSRLTGEMRLALRHGEFCHVPFCPVCSRRRSLRWMRRLWEALPKLLAENPTARWLFLTLTVKNPPVGELRETLKQMNAAWERLTKRKEFAPVLGWLRSTEITYGNVLGGCHPHFHVVLWVPSSWFKRDYVKHERWVEIWSECLRVDYAAGAHIKRVRPKRGSVPEGASAAEVQRAALEAGVIETLKYTVKSSEIVRDPAWFLELARQTYGLRMIATGGRFREILQVEKPETDEDLIGADMPAKPDEFEEMAFWLAFDWRRDEKRYKRNPRADRRKD
;
A
#
# COMPACT_ATOMS: atom_id res chain seq x y z
N MET A 1 -9.85 -31.72 19.64
CA MET A 1 -10.00 -30.62 18.67
C MET A 1 -10.95 -29.58 19.27
N LYS A 2 -10.62 -28.28 19.22
CA LYS A 2 -11.55 -27.24 19.70
C LYS A 2 -12.76 -27.18 18.76
N ASN A 3 -13.97 -27.02 19.30
CA ASN A 3 -15.18 -26.83 18.50
C ASN A 3 -15.00 -25.56 17.62
N PRO A 4 -15.05 -25.69 16.27
CA PRO A 4 -14.85 -24.57 15.34
C PRO A 4 -15.98 -23.53 15.36
N ASP A 5 -17.02 -23.71 16.16
CA ASP A 5 -18.04 -22.67 16.42
C ASP A 5 -17.96 -22.09 17.82
N SER A 6 -16.91 -22.42 18.59
CA SER A 6 -16.71 -21.85 19.91
C SER A 6 -16.48 -20.33 19.83
N PRO A 7 -17.25 -19.51 20.57
CA PRO A 7 -17.08 -18.05 20.60
C PRO A 7 -15.75 -17.61 21.24
N ILE A 8 -15.00 -18.55 21.83
CA ILE A 8 -13.66 -18.33 22.38
C ILE A 8 -12.63 -18.20 21.26
N LEU A 9 -12.88 -18.81 20.08
CA LEU A 9 -11.98 -18.77 18.95
C LEU A 9 -11.90 -17.36 18.35
N SER A 10 -10.72 -17.04 17.85
CA SER A 10 -10.38 -15.77 17.19
C SER A 10 -10.00 -16.00 15.73
N LEU A 11 -10.04 -14.95 14.91
CA LEU A 11 -9.69 -15.04 13.48
C LEU A 11 -8.33 -15.72 13.26
N ARG A 12 -7.33 -15.37 14.07
CA ARG A 12 -5.98 -15.95 13.98
C ARG A 12 -5.90 -17.44 14.31
N ASP A 13 -6.89 -17.99 15.02
CA ASP A 13 -6.95 -19.42 15.33
C ASP A 13 -7.37 -20.24 14.09
N TYR A 14 -8.03 -19.59 13.10
CA TYR A 14 -8.34 -20.19 11.80
C TYR A 14 -7.26 -19.90 10.76
N SER A 15 -6.60 -18.73 10.84
CA SER A 15 -5.54 -18.33 9.91
C SER A 15 -4.51 -17.44 10.61
N THR A 16 -3.33 -17.99 10.88
CA THR A 16 -2.25 -17.24 11.53
C THR A 16 -1.79 -16.04 10.71
N GLN A 17 -1.93 -16.11 9.38
CA GLN A 17 -1.61 -15.02 8.44
C GLN A 17 -2.55 -13.80 8.62
N ASP A 18 -3.77 -14.03 9.12
CA ASP A 18 -4.77 -13.00 9.37
C ASP A 18 -4.62 -12.30 10.73
N SER A 19 -3.64 -12.68 11.54
CA SER A 19 -3.26 -11.97 12.77
C SER A 19 -2.96 -10.48 12.57
N LYS A 20 -2.59 -10.07 11.34
CA LYS A 20 -2.37 -8.67 11.00
C LYS A 20 -3.63 -7.81 11.14
N TRP A 21 -4.83 -8.37 10.95
CA TRP A 21 -6.09 -7.67 11.19
C TRP A 21 -6.20 -7.14 12.61
N ASP A 22 -5.84 -7.96 13.61
CA ASP A 22 -5.84 -7.54 15.01
C ASP A 22 -4.92 -6.33 15.22
N SER A 23 -3.69 -6.40 14.68
CA SER A 23 -2.71 -5.32 14.83
C SER A 23 -3.12 -4.03 14.13
N ASP A 24 -3.68 -4.14 12.91
CA ASP A 24 -4.10 -2.98 12.14
C ASP A 24 -5.32 -2.32 12.79
N ARG A 25 -6.27 -3.13 13.29
CA ARG A 25 -7.45 -2.63 13.98
C ARG A 25 -7.12 -1.99 15.33
N ALA A 26 -6.25 -2.60 16.12
CA ALA A 26 -5.79 -2.03 17.39
C ALA A 26 -5.06 -0.69 17.19
N ARG A 27 -4.27 -0.56 16.12
CA ARG A 27 -3.65 0.72 15.75
C ARG A 27 -4.69 1.72 15.27
N ALA A 28 -5.68 1.29 14.47
CA ALA A 28 -6.78 2.15 14.05
C ALA A 28 -7.57 2.71 15.25
N ASP A 29 -7.70 1.96 16.35
CA ASP A 29 -8.30 2.47 17.59
C ASP A 29 -7.49 3.60 18.23
N GLN A 30 -6.17 3.49 18.18
CA GLN A 30 -5.29 4.55 18.70
C GLN A 30 -5.36 5.80 17.81
N VAL A 31 -5.32 5.64 16.50
CA VAL A 31 -5.44 6.75 15.54
C VAL A 31 -6.82 7.41 15.63
N ALA A 32 -7.88 6.63 15.80
CA ALA A 32 -9.25 7.13 15.99
C ALA A 32 -9.34 8.06 17.21
N LYS A 33 -8.71 7.69 18.34
CA LYS A 33 -8.66 8.52 19.55
C LYS A 33 -7.90 9.84 19.31
N ILE A 34 -6.78 9.80 18.60
CA ILE A 34 -6.01 11.00 18.26
C ILE A 34 -6.85 11.95 17.40
N TYR A 35 -7.53 11.44 16.38
CA TYR A 35 -8.44 12.27 15.59
C TYR A 35 -9.64 12.79 16.38
N ALA A 36 -10.22 11.97 17.25
CA ALA A 36 -11.35 12.36 18.08
C ALA A 36 -11.01 13.52 19.03
N SER A 37 -9.74 13.64 19.45
CA SER A 37 -9.28 14.75 20.28
C SER A 37 -9.08 16.08 19.56
N ASP A 38 -9.19 16.11 18.22
CA ASP A 38 -9.01 17.31 17.41
C ASP A 38 -10.34 17.83 16.88
N GLN A 39 -10.60 19.14 17.03
CA GLN A 39 -11.87 19.73 16.62
C GLN A 39 -12.16 19.58 15.12
N GLN A 40 -11.14 19.70 14.26
CA GLN A 40 -11.28 19.58 12.81
C GLN A 40 -11.47 18.13 12.37
N PHE A 41 -10.90 17.17 13.10
CA PHE A 41 -10.90 15.76 12.71
C PHE A 41 -11.75 14.83 13.59
N SER A 42 -12.52 15.36 14.55
CA SER A 42 -13.41 14.59 15.43
C SER A 42 -14.25 13.53 14.70
N ARG A 43 -14.96 13.95 13.63
CA ARG A 43 -15.76 13.05 12.77
C ARG A 43 -14.94 11.96 12.07
N ARG A 44 -13.64 12.22 11.78
CA ARG A 44 -12.74 11.18 11.25
C ARG A 44 -12.43 10.14 12.30
N GLY A 45 -12.26 10.57 13.56
CA GLY A 45 -12.10 9.70 14.71
C GLY A 45 -13.29 8.77 14.90
N GLU A 46 -14.51 9.32 14.91
CA GLU A 46 -15.77 8.55 15.02
C GLU A 46 -15.88 7.49 13.93
N ARG A 47 -15.74 7.88 12.65
CA ARG A 47 -15.80 6.93 11.53
C ARG A 47 -14.72 5.86 11.61
N MET A 48 -13.50 6.22 12.05
CA MET A 48 -12.41 5.25 12.21
C MET A 48 -12.63 4.32 13.41
N PHE A 49 -13.33 4.79 14.44
CA PHE A 49 -13.77 3.97 15.57
C PHE A 49 -14.73 2.86 15.12
N ASP A 50 -15.57 3.12 14.12
CA ASP A 50 -16.49 2.12 13.58
C ASP A 50 -15.90 1.28 12.44
N CYS A 51 -14.71 1.63 11.96
CA CYS A 51 -14.03 0.90 10.88
C CYS A 51 -13.86 -0.58 11.23
N SER A 52 -14.25 -1.45 10.29
CA SER A 52 -14.08 -2.90 10.30
C SER A 52 -14.46 -3.54 11.64
N GLN A 53 -15.56 -3.12 12.27
CA GLN A 53 -16.02 -3.74 13.51
C GLN A 53 -16.38 -5.22 13.35
N ARG A 54 -16.91 -5.57 12.17
CA ARG A 54 -17.18 -6.94 11.77
C ARG A 54 -16.46 -7.26 10.46
N LEU A 55 -15.92 -8.47 10.39
CA LEU A 55 -15.37 -9.05 9.18
C LEU A 55 -16.06 -10.38 8.93
N GLN A 56 -16.43 -10.67 7.68
CA GLN A 56 -16.95 -11.98 7.29
C GLN A 56 -16.07 -12.58 6.21
N PHE A 57 -15.65 -13.82 6.41
CA PHE A 57 -14.74 -14.53 5.53
C PHE A 57 -15.40 -15.79 4.98
N ALA A 58 -15.28 -16.01 3.68
CA ALA A 58 -15.54 -17.33 3.11
C ALA A 58 -14.29 -18.21 3.28
N PRO A 59 -14.40 -19.39 3.92
CA PRO A 59 -13.33 -20.36 3.87
C PRO A 59 -13.14 -20.85 2.44
N GLN A 60 -11.89 -21.10 2.08
CA GLN A 60 -11.51 -21.64 0.78
C GLN A 60 -10.54 -22.80 0.97
N SER A 61 -10.72 -23.87 0.20
CA SER A 61 -9.86 -25.06 0.23
C SER A 61 -9.17 -25.24 -1.12
N SER A 62 -7.85 -25.42 -1.14
CA SER A 62 -7.13 -25.83 -2.33
C SER A 62 -7.59 -27.21 -2.77
N ARG A 63 -7.94 -27.36 -4.05
CA ARG A 63 -8.27 -28.66 -4.65
C ARG A 63 -7.07 -29.60 -4.77
N LEU A 64 -5.86 -29.06 -4.86
CA LEU A 64 -4.64 -29.85 -5.02
C LEU A 64 -4.01 -30.25 -3.69
N THR A 65 -3.95 -29.33 -2.72
CA THR A 65 -3.18 -29.53 -1.48
C THR A 65 -4.06 -29.72 -0.25
N GLY A 66 -5.36 -29.39 -0.33
CA GLY A 66 -6.24 -29.30 0.83
C GLY A 66 -5.91 -28.13 1.77
N GLU A 67 -4.99 -27.23 1.39
CA GLU A 67 -4.68 -26.04 2.18
C GLU A 67 -5.92 -25.15 2.33
N MET A 68 -6.20 -24.73 3.55
CA MET A 68 -7.31 -23.83 3.87
C MET A 68 -6.84 -22.39 3.97
N ARG A 69 -7.64 -21.46 3.45
CA ARG A 69 -7.45 -20.03 3.69
C ARG A 69 -8.80 -19.33 3.86
N LEU A 70 -8.75 -18.09 4.35
CA LEU A 70 -9.92 -17.25 4.51
C LEU A 70 -9.88 -16.12 3.48
N ALA A 71 -10.98 -15.95 2.74
CA ALA A 71 -11.14 -14.85 1.80
C ALA A 71 -12.16 -13.86 2.36
N LEU A 72 -11.76 -12.60 2.54
CA LEU A 72 -12.69 -11.58 3.03
C LEU A 72 -13.82 -11.38 2.01
N ARG A 73 -15.07 -11.40 2.49
CA ARG A 73 -16.27 -11.19 1.65
C ARG A 73 -17.14 -10.04 2.11
N HIS A 74 -17.02 -9.64 3.37
CA HIS A 74 -17.73 -8.48 3.89
C HIS A 74 -16.95 -7.80 5.01
N GLY A 75 -17.01 -6.47 5.02
CA GLY A 75 -16.50 -5.60 6.06
C GLY A 75 -16.80 -4.16 5.70
N GLU A 76 -17.03 -3.31 6.70
CA GLU A 76 -17.35 -1.90 6.52
C GLU A 76 -16.09 -1.06 6.77
N PHE A 77 -15.67 -0.25 5.79
CA PHE A 77 -14.43 0.50 5.90
C PHE A 77 -14.68 2.01 5.98
N CYS A 78 -13.94 2.69 6.86
CA CYS A 78 -14.14 4.12 7.06
C CYS A 78 -13.57 5.00 5.93
N HIS A 79 -12.66 4.48 5.10
CA HIS A 79 -11.89 5.21 4.08
C HIS A 79 -11.15 6.47 4.58
N VAL A 80 -11.08 6.67 5.91
CA VAL A 80 -10.46 7.85 6.50
C VAL A 80 -8.94 7.82 6.21
N PRO A 81 -8.34 8.95 5.79
CA PRO A 81 -6.89 9.05 5.63
C PRO A 81 -6.14 8.59 6.88
N PHE A 82 -5.08 7.82 6.68
CA PHE A 82 -4.24 7.26 7.74
C PHE A 82 -4.91 6.20 8.64
N CYS A 83 -6.13 5.73 8.36
CA CYS A 83 -6.67 4.52 9.00
C CYS A 83 -5.76 3.32 8.66
N PRO A 84 -5.11 2.65 9.63
CA PRO A 84 -4.22 1.54 9.35
C PRO A 84 -4.89 0.38 8.60
N VAL A 85 -6.15 0.06 8.94
CA VAL A 85 -6.93 -0.98 8.24
C VAL A 85 -7.15 -0.60 6.78
N CYS A 86 -7.79 0.54 6.51
CA CYS A 86 -8.07 0.98 5.14
C CYS A 86 -6.79 1.22 4.33
N SER A 87 -5.71 1.70 4.97
CA SER A 87 -4.44 1.95 4.27
C SER A 87 -3.80 0.65 3.79
N ARG A 88 -3.81 -0.41 4.60
CA ARG A 88 -3.33 -1.72 4.15
C ARG A 88 -4.23 -2.31 3.06
N ARG A 89 -5.56 -2.25 3.21
CA ARG A 89 -6.50 -2.73 2.17
C ARG A 89 -6.29 -1.97 0.85
N ARG A 90 -6.03 -0.66 0.91
CA ARG A 90 -5.63 0.15 -0.25
C ARG A 90 -4.37 -0.36 -0.93
N SER A 91 -3.32 -0.64 -0.18
CA SER A 91 -2.08 -1.21 -0.72
C SER A 91 -2.34 -2.54 -1.43
N LEU A 92 -3.15 -3.41 -0.83
CA LEU A 92 -3.55 -4.70 -1.41
C LEU A 92 -4.34 -4.50 -2.72
N ARG A 93 -5.31 -3.57 -2.74
CA ARG A 93 -6.12 -3.27 -3.92
C ARG A 93 -5.26 -2.82 -5.10
N TRP A 94 -4.28 -1.96 -4.82
CA TRP A 94 -3.34 -1.51 -5.85
C TRP A 94 -2.48 -2.65 -6.39
N MET A 95 -2.00 -3.56 -5.53
CA MET A 95 -1.29 -4.76 -5.98
C MET A 95 -2.17 -5.60 -6.90
N ARG A 96 -3.43 -5.84 -6.52
CA ARG A 96 -4.38 -6.59 -7.35
C ARG A 96 -4.56 -5.95 -8.73
N ARG A 97 -4.82 -4.63 -8.81
CA ARG A 97 -4.97 -3.91 -10.08
C ARG A 97 -3.73 -4.04 -10.97
N LEU A 98 -2.54 -3.96 -10.36
CA LEU A 98 -1.27 -4.16 -11.05
C LEU A 98 -1.07 -5.60 -11.51
N TRP A 99 -1.54 -6.58 -10.76
CA TRP A 99 -1.49 -7.99 -11.16
C TRP A 99 -2.41 -8.28 -12.34
N GLU A 100 -3.63 -7.76 -12.32
CA GLU A 100 -4.59 -7.88 -13.43
C GLU A 100 -4.04 -7.22 -14.71
N ALA A 101 -3.29 -6.13 -14.54
CA ALA A 101 -2.60 -5.42 -15.62
C ALA A 101 -1.35 -6.12 -16.17
N LEU A 102 -0.66 -6.88 -15.34
CA LEU A 102 0.68 -7.38 -15.63
C LEU A 102 0.80 -8.21 -16.91
N PRO A 103 -0.14 -9.14 -17.24
CA PRO A 103 -0.06 -9.89 -18.48
C PRO A 103 0.01 -9.00 -19.73
N LYS A 104 -0.76 -7.89 -19.74
CA LYS A 104 -0.75 -6.93 -20.86
C LYS A 104 0.58 -6.20 -20.96
N LEU A 105 1.10 -5.72 -19.83
CA LEU A 105 2.41 -5.07 -19.75
C LEU A 105 3.54 -5.99 -20.23
N LEU A 106 3.55 -7.25 -19.78
CA LEU A 106 4.58 -8.21 -20.17
C LEU A 106 4.47 -8.66 -21.63
N ALA A 107 3.26 -8.70 -22.20
CA ALA A 107 3.08 -8.98 -23.62
C ALA A 107 3.64 -7.84 -24.50
N GLU A 108 3.43 -6.59 -24.10
CA GLU A 108 3.91 -5.40 -24.82
C GLU A 108 5.43 -5.25 -24.80
N ASN A 109 6.06 -5.56 -23.65
CA ASN A 109 7.52 -5.50 -23.53
C ASN A 109 8.06 -6.61 -22.61
N PRO A 110 8.24 -7.84 -23.15
CA PRO A 110 8.63 -9.02 -22.36
C PRO A 110 10.00 -8.88 -21.66
N THR A 111 10.87 -8.04 -22.23
CA THR A 111 12.23 -7.83 -21.72
C THR A 111 12.36 -6.64 -20.79
N ALA A 112 11.29 -5.86 -20.62
CA ALA A 112 11.30 -4.73 -19.71
C ALA A 112 11.54 -5.17 -18.26
N ARG A 113 12.00 -4.22 -17.44
CA ARG A 113 12.43 -4.46 -16.06
C ARG A 113 11.90 -3.36 -15.16
N TRP A 114 11.92 -3.66 -13.87
CA TRP A 114 11.46 -2.76 -12.82
C TRP A 114 12.64 -2.10 -12.11
N LEU A 115 12.57 -0.77 -11.94
CA LEU A 115 13.43 -0.03 -11.02
C LEU A 115 12.58 0.53 -9.88
N PHE A 116 13.20 0.69 -8.72
CA PHE A 116 12.63 1.40 -7.59
C PHE A 116 13.48 2.64 -7.34
N LEU A 117 12.85 3.80 -7.49
CA LEU A 117 13.44 5.11 -7.26
C LEU A 117 12.82 5.72 -6.00
N THR A 118 13.66 6.19 -5.09
CA THR A 118 13.27 6.97 -3.93
C THR A 118 13.84 8.37 -4.08
N LEU A 119 13.01 9.40 -3.96
CA LEU A 119 13.41 10.81 -4.03
C LEU A 119 12.99 11.50 -2.74
N THR A 120 13.89 12.28 -2.15
CA THR A 120 13.65 12.96 -0.87
C THR A 120 14.11 14.41 -0.91
N VAL A 121 13.78 15.14 0.15
CA VAL A 121 14.20 16.53 0.39
C VAL A 121 14.75 16.63 1.81
N LYS A 122 15.49 17.71 2.09
CA LYS A 122 15.93 18.01 3.46
C LYS A 122 14.71 18.18 4.35
N ASN A 123 14.77 17.66 5.58
CA ASN A 123 13.64 17.53 6.49
C ASN A 123 12.93 18.88 6.75
N PRO A 124 11.76 19.16 6.13
CA PRO A 124 11.07 20.41 6.41
C PRO A 124 10.33 20.31 7.75
N PRO A 125 10.06 21.44 8.43
CA PRO A 125 9.09 21.49 9.51
C PRO A 125 7.75 20.90 9.05
N VAL A 126 7.05 20.15 9.92
CA VAL A 126 5.78 19.52 9.53
C VAL A 126 4.75 20.54 9.06
N GLY A 127 4.73 21.76 9.63
CA GLY A 127 3.84 22.85 9.23
C GLY A 127 4.10 23.42 7.83
N GLU A 128 5.25 23.11 7.22
CA GLU A 128 5.60 23.53 5.84
C GLU A 128 5.38 22.41 4.81
N LEU A 129 4.96 21.22 5.27
CA LEU A 129 4.88 20.01 4.45
C LEU A 129 4.03 20.20 3.19
N ARG A 130 2.91 20.93 3.25
CA ARG A 130 2.07 21.16 2.06
C ARG A 130 2.84 21.89 0.95
N GLU A 131 3.56 22.95 1.30
CA GLU A 131 4.35 23.71 0.33
C GLU A 131 5.54 22.91 -0.17
N THR A 132 6.21 22.15 0.71
CA THR A 132 7.25 21.22 0.29
C THR A 132 6.73 20.18 -0.70
N LEU A 133 5.56 19.57 -0.44
CA LEU A 133 4.95 18.61 -1.37
C LEU A 133 4.57 19.25 -2.71
N LYS A 134 4.10 20.51 -2.73
CA LYS A 134 3.87 21.25 -3.98
C LYS A 134 5.17 21.41 -4.76
N GLN A 135 6.26 21.83 -4.10
CA GLN A 135 7.58 21.96 -4.73
C GLN A 135 8.08 20.61 -5.27
N MET A 136 7.97 19.55 -4.49
CA MET A 136 8.36 18.20 -4.90
C MET A 136 7.53 17.72 -6.10
N ASN A 137 6.22 17.97 -6.13
CA ASN A 137 5.38 17.61 -7.29
C ASN A 137 5.79 18.40 -8.55
N ALA A 138 6.06 19.70 -8.43
CA ALA A 138 6.56 20.49 -9.56
C ALA A 138 7.95 20.00 -10.03
N ALA A 139 8.80 19.59 -9.10
CA ALA A 139 10.10 18.98 -9.40
C ALA A 139 9.94 17.62 -10.10
N TRP A 140 8.97 16.82 -9.68
CA TRP A 140 8.61 15.56 -10.34
C TRP A 140 8.19 15.79 -11.79
N GLU A 141 7.32 16.78 -12.05
CA GLU A 141 6.92 17.12 -13.43
C GLU A 141 8.12 17.53 -14.29
N ARG A 142 9.07 18.30 -13.74
CA ARG A 142 10.32 18.61 -14.43
C ARG A 142 11.16 17.37 -14.68
N LEU A 143 11.31 16.49 -13.68
CA LEU A 143 12.08 15.26 -13.78
C LEU A 143 11.56 14.36 -14.89
N THR A 144 10.24 14.20 -15.01
CA THR A 144 9.63 13.37 -16.07
C THR A 144 9.89 13.89 -17.49
N LYS A 145 10.30 15.15 -17.66
CA LYS A 145 10.66 15.77 -18.94
C LYS A 145 12.16 15.70 -19.24
N ARG A 146 12.98 15.16 -18.33
CA ARG A 146 14.44 15.04 -18.50
C ARG A 146 14.79 13.91 -19.45
N LYS A 147 15.91 14.05 -20.18
CA LYS A 147 16.43 13.01 -21.08
C LYS A 147 16.69 11.69 -20.35
N GLU A 148 17.13 11.75 -19.10
CA GLU A 148 17.38 10.60 -18.23
C GLU A 148 16.10 9.81 -17.91
N PHE A 149 14.94 10.48 -17.95
CA PHE A 149 13.64 9.87 -17.69
C PHE A 149 12.91 9.43 -18.96
N ALA A 150 13.30 9.96 -20.13
CA ALA A 150 12.66 9.68 -21.41
C ALA A 150 12.48 8.18 -21.75
N PRO A 151 13.39 7.25 -21.38
CA PRO A 151 13.20 5.83 -21.66
C PRO A 151 12.17 5.12 -20.75
N VAL A 152 11.64 5.78 -19.71
CA VAL A 152 10.66 5.18 -18.78
C VAL A 152 9.33 4.96 -19.49
N LEU A 153 8.89 3.70 -19.59
CA LEU A 153 7.65 3.29 -20.25
C LEU A 153 6.40 3.59 -19.43
N GLY A 154 6.54 3.55 -18.10
CA GLY A 154 5.46 3.82 -17.17
C GLY A 154 5.96 3.85 -15.74
N TRP A 155 5.19 4.50 -14.87
CA TRP A 155 5.56 4.62 -13.47
C TRP A 155 4.35 4.72 -12.54
N LEU A 156 4.54 4.25 -11.30
CA LEU A 156 3.65 4.44 -10.16
C LEU A 156 4.45 5.12 -9.06
N ARG A 157 3.98 6.28 -8.61
CA ARG A 157 4.56 7.05 -7.52
C ARG A 157 3.61 7.10 -6.34
N SER A 158 4.14 6.91 -5.14
CA SER A 158 3.48 7.21 -3.88
C SER A 158 4.28 8.23 -3.08
N THR A 159 3.59 8.93 -2.20
CA THR A 159 4.20 9.80 -1.19
C THR A 159 4.21 9.07 0.16
N GLU A 160 5.40 8.85 0.72
CA GLU A 160 5.62 8.41 2.09
C GLU A 160 6.17 9.58 2.90
N ILE A 161 5.69 9.79 4.11
CA ILE A 161 6.17 10.82 5.04
C ILE A 161 6.56 10.10 6.32
N THR A 162 7.83 10.21 6.69
CA THR A 162 8.33 9.74 7.98
C THR A 162 8.62 10.93 8.88
N TYR A 163 8.94 10.68 10.15
CA TYR A 163 9.50 11.76 10.96
C TYR A 163 10.87 12.16 10.44
N GLY A 164 11.18 13.45 10.61
CA GLY A 164 12.50 13.97 10.31
C GLY A 164 13.49 13.70 11.44
N ASN A 165 14.77 13.94 11.13
CA ASN A 165 15.84 13.87 12.10
C ASN A 165 15.99 15.17 12.93
N VAL A 166 15.10 16.14 12.69
CA VAL A 166 15.02 17.42 13.39
C VAL A 166 13.69 17.45 14.14
N LEU A 167 13.69 17.98 15.37
CA LEU A 167 12.48 18.10 16.18
C LEU A 167 11.39 18.87 15.43
N GLY A 168 10.17 18.33 15.38
CA GLY A 168 9.05 18.90 14.63
C GLY A 168 9.18 18.79 13.09
N GLY A 169 10.27 18.23 12.59
CA GLY A 169 10.50 17.99 11.17
C GLY A 169 9.82 16.72 10.67
N CYS A 170 9.65 16.64 9.36
CA CYS A 170 9.22 15.44 8.65
C CYS A 170 10.22 15.07 7.55
N HIS A 171 10.03 13.93 6.91
CA HIS A 171 10.85 13.50 5.78
C HIS A 171 9.90 12.96 4.70
N PRO A 172 9.48 13.82 3.76
CA PRO A 172 8.67 13.36 2.63
C PRO A 172 9.56 12.69 1.60
N HIS A 173 9.09 11.53 1.12
CA HIS A 173 9.71 10.68 0.13
C HIS A 173 8.71 10.44 -1.01
N PHE A 174 9.20 10.46 -2.24
CA PHE A 174 8.52 9.80 -3.34
C PHE A 174 9.13 8.43 -3.54
N HIS A 175 8.32 7.39 -3.36
CA HIS A 175 8.67 6.05 -3.80
C HIS A 175 8.05 5.81 -5.17
N VAL A 176 8.85 5.33 -6.10
CA VAL A 176 8.45 5.18 -7.49
C VAL A 176 8.85 3.80 -8.01
N VAL A 177 7.89 3.03 -8.49
CA VAL A 177 8.17 1.90 -9.39
C VAL A 177 8.25 2.46 -10.81
N LEU A 178 9.38 2.23 -11.48
CA LEU A 178 9.59 2.56 -12.89
C LEU A 178 9.61 1.28 -13.71
N TRP A 179 8.93 1.31 -14.85
CA TRP A 179 9.01 0.29 -15.90
C TRP A 179 9.92 0.80 -17.01
N VAL A 180 11.01 0.08 -17.27
CA VAL A 180 12.04 0.51 -18.23
C VAL A 180 12.36 -0.61 -19.24
N PRO A 181 12.74 -0.28 -20.48
CA PRO A 181 13.18 -1.27 -21.46
C PRO A 181 14.48 -1.95 -21.00
N SER A 182 14.77 -3.13 -21.53
CA SER A 182 16.04 -3.83 -21.27
C SER A 182 17.27 -3.02 -21.69
N SER A 183 17.15 -2.13 -22.69
CA SER A 183 18.21 -1.22 -23.14
C SER A 183 18.71 -0.27 -22.05
N TRP A 184 17.89 -0.04 -21.01
CA TRP A 184 18.26 0.78 -19.86
C TRP A 184 19.57 0.36 -19.23
N PHE A 185 19.83 -0.96 -19.11
CA PHE A 185 21.02 -1.46 -18.43
C PHE A 185 22.27 -1.51 -19.32
N LYS A 186 22.18 -1.01 -20.55
CA LYS A 186 23.28 -0.98 -21.52
C LYS A 186 23.54 0.43 -22.04
N ARG A 187 22.53 1.03 -22.65
CA ARG A 187 22.63 2.33 -23.34
C ARG A 187 22.10 3.48 -22.50
N ASP A 188 20.93 3.29 -21.87
CA ASP A 188 20.21 4.38 -21.21
C ASP A 188 20.48 4.44 -19.70
N TYR A 189 21.58 3.83 -19.23
CA TYR A 189 21.87 3.70 -17.80
C TYR A 189 22.25 5.05 -17.20
N VAL A 190 21.55 5.42 -16.13
CA VAL A 190 21.81 6.66 -15.39
C VAL A 190 22.48 6.31 -14.06
N LYS A 191 23.70 6.80 -13.87
CA LYS A 191 24.47 6.62 -12.62
C LYS A 191 23.76 7.27 -11.44
N HIS A 192 24.00 6.76 -10.23
CA HIS A 192 23.40 7.28 -9.00
C HIS A 192 23.66 8.78 -8.78
N GLU A 193 24.91 9.23 -8.93
CA GLU A 193 25.29 10.65 -8.79
C GLU A 193 24.48 11.55 -9.73
N ARG A 194 24.21 11.08 -10.95
CA ARG A 194 23.39 11.81 -11.91
C ARG A 194 21.93 11.92 -11.46
N TRP A 195 21.38 10.92 -10.79
CA TRP A 195 20.03 11.03 -10.19
C TRP A 195 19.96 12.08 -9.09
N VAL A 196 20.98 12.14 -8.23
CA VAL A 196 21.09 13.15 -7.17
C VAL A 196 21.16 14.54 -7.79
N GLU A 197 22.02 14.73 -8.79
CA GLU A 197 22.18 15.99 -9.52
C GLU A 197 20.87 16.45 -10.17
N ILE A 198 20.26 15.63 -11.03
CA ILE A 198 19.03 16.05 -11.74
C ILE A 198 17.85 16.25 -10.80
N TRP A 199 17.77 15.50 -9.69
CA TRP A 199 16.73 15.70 -8.70
C TRP A 199 16.90 17.03 -7.97
N SER A 200 18.14 17.37 -7.59
CA SER A 200 18.48 18.66 -6.97
C SER A 200 18.18 19.83 -7.90
N GLU A 201 18.56 19.75 -9.17
CA GLU A 201 18.22 20.72 -10.21
C GLU A 201 16.70 20.86 -10.39
N CYS A 202 15.99 19.73 -10.45
CA CYS A 202 14.54 19.74 -10.60
C CYS A 202 13.87 20.33 -9.36
N LEU A 203 14.39 20.11 -8.15
CA LEU A 203 13.90 20.76 -6.93
C LEU A 203 14.23 22.25 -6.87
N ARG A 204 15.25 22.70 -7.60
CA ARG A 204 15.83 24.06 -7.56
C ARG A 204 16.37 24.40 -6.17
N VAL A 205 17.18 23.49 -5.64
CA VAL A 205 17.85 23.64 -4.36
C VAL A 205 19.36 23.72 -4.55
N ASP A 206 20.04 24.33 -3.59
CA ASP A 206 21.49 24.54 -3.55
C ASP A 206 22.25 23.40 -2.83
N TYR A 207 21.54 22.35 -2.43
CA TYR A 207 22.09 21.17 -1.76
C TYR A 207 21.84 19.89 -2.58
N ALA A 208 22.63 18.86 -2.32
CA ALA A 208 22.43 17.53 -2.90
C ALA A 208 21.20 16.84 -2.28
N ALA A 209 20.10 16.80 -3.01
CA ALA A 209 18.86 16.15 -2.58
C ALA A 209 18.98 14.62 -2.62
N GLY A 210 18.24 13.93 -1.74
CA GLY A 210 18.30 12.47 -1.67
C GLY A 210 17.66 11.81 -2.88
N ALA A 211 18.42 10.97 -3.59
CA ALA A 211 17.91 10.10 -4.63
C ALA A 211 18.53 8.71 -4.47
N HIS A 212 17.73 7.65 -4.54
CA HIS A 212 18.22 6.29 -4.47
C HIS A 212 17.49 5.43 -5.51
N ILE A 213 18.24 4.80 -6.41
CA ILE A 213 17.69 3.95 -7.46
C ILE A 213 18.26 2.54 -7.36
N LYS A 214 17.40 1.53 -7.46
CA LYS A 214 17.81 0.12 -7.50
C LYS A 214 16.96 -0.67 -8.48
N ARG A 215 17.52 -1.74 -9.04
CA ARG A 215 16.73 -2.74 -9.76
C ARG A 215 15.86 -3.50 -8.76
N VAL A 216 14.58 -3.66 -9.08
CA VAL A 216 13.70 -4.50 -8.27
C VAL A 216 13.98 -5.97 -8.58
N ARG A 217 14.13 -6.75 -7.52
CA ARG A 217 14.31 -8.20 -7.59
C ARG A 217 13.22 -8.88 -6.76
N PRO A 218 12.84 -10.12 -7.10
CA PRO A 218 11.97 -10.90 -6.24
C PRO A 218 12.58 -11.03 -4.84
N LYS A 219 11.73 -11.18 -3.83
CA LYS A 219 12.22 -11.53 -2.48
C LYS A 219 12.89 -12.90 -2.51
N ARG A 220 13.93 -13.08 -1.70
CA ARG A 220 14.62 -14.38 -1.60
C ARG A 220 13.61 -15.46 -1.20
N GLY A 221 13.56 -16.57 -1.94
CA GLY A 221 12.62 -17.68 -1.71
C GLY A 221 11.18 -17.44 -2.19
N SER A 222 10.87 -16.30 -2.82
CA SER A 222 9.51 -16.02 -3.33
C SER A 222 9.23 -16.58 -4.73
N VAL A 223 10.25 -17.16 -5.38
CA VAL A 223 10.15 -17.71 -6.72
C VAL A 223 10.62 -19.17 -6.68
N PRO A 224 9.78 -20.14 -7.09
CA PRO A 224 10.16 -21.54 -7.18
C PRO A 224 11.34 -21.77 -8.12
N GLU A 225 12.07 -22.86 -7.89
CA GLU A 225 13.11 -23.32 -8.81
C GLU A 225 12.47 -23.73 -10.16
N GLY A 226 13.04 -23.29 -11.29
CA GLY A 226 12.46 -23.52 -12.62
C GLY A 226 11.32 -22.57 -13.02
N ALA A 227 10.99 -21.54 -12.22
CA ALA A 227 9.95 -20.58 -12.57
C ALA A 227 10.21 -19.87 -13.91
N SER A 228 9.13 -19.63 -14.65
CA SER A 228 9.19 -18.91 -15.92
C SER A 228 9.67 -17.46 -15.74
N ALA A 229 10.20 -16.87 -16.82
CA ALA A 229 10.60 -15.46 -16.80
C ALA A 229 9.44 -14.52 -16.41
N ALA A 230 8.21 -14.87 -16.78
CA ALA A 230 7.01 -14.10 -16.42
C ALA A 230 6.72 -14.15 -14.91
N GLU A 231 6.91 -15.31 -14.26
CA GLU A 231 6.74 -15.47 -12.81
C GLU A 231 7.81 -14.70 -12.03
N VAL A 232 9.06 -14.74 -12.51
CA VAL A 232 10.15 -13.92 -11.96
C VAL A 232 9.82 -12.43 -12.07
N GLN A 233 9.32 -11.96 -13.23
CA GLN A 233 8.91 -10.56 -13.41
C GLN A 233 7.75 -10.18 -12.52
N ARG A 234 6.78 -11.08 -12.30
CA ARG A 234 5.65 -10.88 -11.40
C ARG A 234 6.11 -10.71 -9.95
N ALA A 235 6.90 -11.64 -9.43
CA ALA A 235 7.40 -11.58 -8.07
C ALA A 235 8.33 -10.37 -7.83
N ALA A 236 9.08 -9.96 -8.86
CA ALA A 236 9.86 -8.72 -8.81
C ALA A 236 8.95 -7.49 -8.71
N LEU A 237 7.93 -7.37 -9.56
CA LEU A 237 6.99 -6.26 -9.50
C LEU A 237 6.29 -6.20 -8.14
N GLU A 238 5.82 -7.33 -7.63
CA GLU A 238 5.23 -7.46 -6.30
C GLU A 238 6.13 -6.87 -5.21
N ALA A 239 7.40 -7.24 -5.20
CA ALA A 239 8.35 -6.72 -4.24
C ALA A 239 8.47 -5.18 -4.34
N GLY A 240 8.54 -4.63 -5.55
CA GLY A 240 8.66 -3.19 -5.79
C GLY A 240 7.39 -2.42 -5.41
N VAL A 241 6.22 -2.93 -5.78
CA VAL A 241 4.92 -2.31 -5.48
C VAL A 241 4.62 -2.36 -4.00
N ILE A 242 4.89 -3.50 -3.35
CA ILE A 242 4.80 -3.60 -1.88
C ILE A 242 5.69 -2.54 -1.27
N GLU A 243 6.91 -2.35 -1.75
CA GLU A 243 7.81 -1.32 -1.24
C GLU A 243 7.27 0.09 -1.48
N THR A 244 6.68 0.38 -2.65
CA THR A 244 6.11 1.69 -2.99
C THR A 244 4.83 1.99 -2.20
N LEU A 245 3.95 1.03 -2.00
CA LEU A 245 2.58 1.30 -1.53
C LEU A 245 2.34 0.95 -0.05
N LYS A 246 3.38 0.72 0.76
CA LYS A 246 3.19 0.24 2.15
C LYS A 246 2.27 1.14 2.97
N TYR A 247 2.58 2.43 3.03
CA TYR A 247 1.85 3.40 3.84
C TYR A 247 2.27 4.82 3.44
N THR A 248 1.35 5.78 3.57
CA THR A 248 1.71 7.21 3.50
C THR A 248 2.48 7.62 4.76
N VAL A 249 2.14 7.08 5.93
CA VAL A 249 2.87 7.28 7.19
C VAL A 249 2.82 5.97 7.97
N LYS A 250 3.92 5.56 8.62
CA LYS A 250 3.92 4.36 9.45
C LYS A 250 2.99 4.56 10.65
N SER A 251 2.15 3.57 10.95
CA SER A 251 1.26 3.65 12.12
C SER A 251 2.01 3.82 13.46
N SER A 252 3.22 3.27 13.58
CA SER A 252 4.09 3.50 14.75
C SER A 252 4.53 4.96 14.91
N GLU A 253 4.65 5.69 13.80
CA GLU A 253 5.00 7.10 13.80
C GLU A 253 3.80 7.96 14.22
N ILE A 254 2.59 7.61 13.75
CA ILE A 254 1.35 8.29 14.14
C ILE A 254 1.15 8.28 15.66
N VAL A 255 1.37 7.13 16.28
CA VAL A 255 1.11 6.93 17.72
C VAL A 255 2.19 7.57 18.60
N ARG A 256 3.39 7.85 18.04
CA ARG A 256 4.53 8.38 18.81
C ARG A 256 4.33 9.84 19.23
N ASP A 257 3.85 10.69 18.33
CA ASP A 257 3.59 12.10 18.61
C ASP A 257 2.28 12.54 17.92
N PRO A 258 1.16 12.53 18.67
CA PRO A 258 -0.16 12.90 18.18
C PRO A 258 -0.25 14.32 17.62
N ALA A 259 0.49 15.29 18.19
CA ALA A 259 0.42 16.68 17.76
C ALA A 259 1.06 16.85 16.37
N TRP A 260 2.23 16.24 16.17
CA TRP A 260 2.89 16.18 14.86
C TRP A 260 1.99 15.50 13.82
N PHE A 261 1.34 14.39 14.19
CA PHE A 261 0.46 13.68 13.27
C PHE A 261 -0.77 14.52 12.87
N LEU A 262 -1.40 15.21 13.80
CA LEU A 262 -2.53 16.07 13.51
C LEU A 262 -2.13 17.20 12.55
N GLU A 263 -0.94 17.78 12.75
CA GLU A 263 -0.43 18.79 11.82
C GLU A 263 -0.15 18.20 10.43
N LEU A 264 0.49 17.03 10.37
CA LEU A 264 0.65 16.28 9.11
C LEU A 264 -0.70 16.05 8.42
N ALA A 265 -1.74 15.68 9.16
CA ALA A 265 -3.07 15.43 8.62
C ALA A 265 -3.73 16.71 8.05
N ARG A 266 -3.47 17.90 8.62
CA ARG A 266 -3.90 19.19 8.06
C ARG A 266 -3.13 19.54 6.78
N GLN A 267 -1.81 19.37 6.82
CA GLN A 267 -0.92 19.68 5.70
C GLN A 267 -1.17 18.78 4.48
N THR A 268 -1.60 17.55 4.73
CA THR A 268 -1.93 16.57 3.70
C THR A 268 -3.41 16.54 3.30
N TYR A 269 -4.25 17.35 3.95
CA TYR A 269 -5.69 17.37 3.68
C TYR A 269 -5.99 17.67 2.20
N GLY A 270 -6.78 16.80 1.57
CA GLY A 270 -7.19 16.94 0.17
C GLY A 270 -6.08 16.66 -0.85
N LEU A 271 -4.88 16.27 -0.41
CA LEU A 271 -3.78 15.93 -1.32
C LEU A 271 -3.91 14.49 -1.82
N ARG A 272 -3.61 14.29 -3.09
CA ARG A 272 -3.50 12.96 -3.70
C ARG A 272 -2.09 12.41 -3.45
N MET A 273 -1.99 11.27 -2.78
CA MET A 273 -0.70 10.66 -2.39
C MET A 273 -0.16 9.65 -3.40
N ILE A 274 -0.95 9.27 -4.39
CA ILE A 274 -0.58 8.30 -5.43
C ILE A 274 -0.78 8.92 -6.80
N ALA A 275 0.20 8.76 -7.66
CA ALA A 275 0.16 9.23 -9.04
C ALA A 275 0.73 8.15 -9.97
N THR A 276 0.27 8.15 -11.22
CA THR A 276 0.76 7.25 -12.27
C THR A 276 1.06 8.03 -13.53
N GLY A 277 1.95 7.50 -14.37
CA GLY A 277 2.26 8.08 -15.67
C GLY A 277 2.77 7.03 -16.68
N GLY A 278 2.84 7.43 -17.95
CA GLY A 278 3.07 6.51 -19.07
C GLY A 278 2.01 5.41 -19.10
N ARG A 279 2.40 4.20 -19.48
CA ARG A 279 1.49 3.06 -19.66
C ARG A 279 0.70 2.69 -18.39
N PHE A 280 1.24 3.01 -17.20
CA PHE A 280 0.56 2.77 -15.92
C PHE A 280 -0.69 3.65 -15.73
N ARG A 281 -0.72 4.85 -16.32
CA ARG A 281 -1.89 5.74 -16.22
C ARG A 281 -3.11 5.16 -16.92
N GLU A 282 -2.91 4.64 -18.12
CA GLU A 282 -3.96 4.07 -18.98
C GLU A 282 -4.55 2.80 -18.36
N ILE A 283 -3.69 2.00 -17.75
CA ILE A 283 -4.03 0.69 -17.20
C ILE A 283 -4.68 0.78 -15.82
N LEU A 284 -4.16 1.63 -14.92
CA LEU A 284 -4.58 1.60 -13.51
C LEU A 284 -5.75 2.53 -13.16
N GLN A 285 -6.09 3.49 -14.03
CA GLN A 285 -7.27 4.36 -13.93
C GLN A 285 -7.54 4.86 -12.49
N VAL A 286 -6.58 5.64 -11.95
CA VAL A 286 -6.53 6.10 -10.54
C VAL A 286 -7.73 6.96 -10.12
N GLU A 287 -8.55 7.41 -11.06
CA GLU A 287 -9.58 8.44 -10.86
C GLU A 287 -10.93 7.88 -10.34
N LYS A 288 -11.13 6.56 -10.35
CA LYS A 288 -12.36 5.96 -9.81
C LYS A 288 -12.42 6.08 -8.28
N PRO A 289 -13.55 6.52 -7.69
CA PRO A 289 -13.75 6.49 -6.24
C PRO A 289 -13.53 5.08 -5.68
N GLU A 290 -12.95 5.02 -4.49
CA GLU A 290 -12.74 3.77 -3.77
C GLU A 290 -14.03 3.35 -3.05
N THR A 291 -14.39 2.08 -3.15
CA THR A 291 -15.55 1.48 -2.46
C THR A 291 -15.12 0.39 -1.49
N ASP A 292 -16.05 -0.13 -0.69
CA ASP A 292 -15.79 -1.27 0.20
C ASP A 292 -15.46 -2.54 -0.59
N GLU A 293 -16.13 -2.80 -1.72
CA GLU A 293 -15.86 -3.95 -2.59
C GLU A 293 -14.41 -3.95 -3.11
N ASP A 294 -13.94 -2.75 -3.47
CA ASP A 294 -12.57 -2.44 -3.86
C ASP A 294 -11.56 -2.83 -2.76
N LEU A 295 -11.93 -2.69 -1.49
CA LEU A 295 -11.11 -3.08 -0.33
C LEU A 295 -11.30 -4.54 0.08
N ILE A 296 -12.47 -5.14 -0.11
CA ILE A 296 -12.79 -6.53 0.26
C ILE A 296 -12.04 -7.54 -0.61
N GLY A 297 -11.99 -7.34 -1.93
CA GLY A 297 -11.36 -8.28 -2.87
C GLY A 297 -9.85 -8.10 -3.06
N ALA A 298 -9.20 -7.31 -2.22
CA ALA A 298 -7.84 -6.81 -2.43
C ALA A 298 -6.73 -7.86 -2.26
N ASP A 299 -7.01 -8.92 -1.51
CA ASP A 299 -6.11 -10.03 -1.16
C ASP A 299 -6.21 -11.24 -2.10
N MET A 300 -7.14 -11.21 -3.06
CA MET A 300 -7.33 -12.32 -4.03
C MET A 300 -6.24 -12.29 -5.12
N PRO A 301 -5.55 -13.41 -5.40
CA PRO A 301 -4.59 -13.50 -6.49
C PRO A 301 -5.27 -13.33 -7.86
N ALA A 302 -4.51 -12.84 -8.85
CA ALA A 302 -5.02 -12.54 -10.19
C ALA A 302 -5.20 -13.78 -11.11
N LYS A 303 -4.76 -14.98 -10.68
CA LYS A 303 -5.07 -16.22 -11.40
C LYS A 303 -6.38 -16.81 -10.82
N PRO A 304 -7.27 -17.39 -11.65
CA PRO A 304 -8.38 -18.18 -11.15
C PRO A 304 -7.79 -19.26 -10.25
N ASP A 305 -8.13 -19.16 -8.97
CA ASP A 305 -7.50 -19.97 -7.97
C ASP A 305 -8.03 -21.41 -8.05
N GLU A 306 -7.18 -22.37 -7.73
CA GLU A 306 -7.60 -23.78 -7.55
C GLU A 306 -8.31 -23.97 -6.20
N PHE A 307 -8.66 -22.87 -5.54
CA PHE A 307 -9.32 -22.85 -4.26
C PHE A 307 -10.82 -22.78 -4.46
N GLU A 308 -11.52 -23.78 -3.92
CA GLU A 308 -12.96 -23.82 -3.88
C GLU A 308 -13.48 -23.08 -2.65
N GLU A 309 -14.38 -22.14 -2.89
CA GLU A 309 -14.99 -21.35 -1.83
C GLU A 309 -16.21 -22.05 -1.26
N MET A 310 -16.27 -22.15 0.07
CA MET A 310 -17.42 -22.69 0.75
C MET A 310 -18.62 -21.74 0.70
N ALA A 311 -19.83 -22.28 0.63
CA ALA A 311 -21.09 -21.52 0.51
C ALA A 311 -21.56 -20.85 1.82
N PHE A 312 -20.64 -20.52 2.73
CA PHE A 312 -20.93 -19.79 3.97
C PHE A 312 -19.77 -18.88 4.35
N TRP A 313 -20.07 -17.81 5.06
CA TRP A 313 -19.14 -16.82 5.54
C TRP A 313 -19.13 -16.80 7.06
N LEU A 314 -17.96 -17.04 7.62
CA LEU A 314 -17.70 -16.98 9.05
C LEU A 314 -17.55 -15.52 9.48
N ALA A 315 -18.34 -15.09 10.44
CA ALA A 315 -18.26 -13.75 11.01
C ALA A 315 -17.33 -13.68 12.22
N PHE A 316 -16.61 -12.56 12.31
CA PHE A 316 -15.73 -12.21 13.40
C PHE A 316 -15.92 -10.74 13.79
N ASP A 317 -16.17 -10.49 15.08
CA ASP A 317 -16.39 -9.16 15.64
C ASP A 317 -15.18 -8.69 16.44
N TRP A 318 -14.81 -7.42 16.28
CA TRP A 318 -13.73 -6.80 17.03
C TRP A 318 -14.09 -6.65 18.51
N ARG A 319 -13.41 -7.40 19.38
CA ARG A 319 -13.44 -7.20 20.83
C ARG A 319 -12.31 -6.27 21.22
N ARG A 320 -12.68 -5.01 21.43
CA ARG A 320 -11.77 -3.89 21.66
C ARG A 320 -10.91 -4.06 22.91
N ASP A 321 -11.48 -4.56 24.00
CA ASP A 321 -10.78 -4.79 25.27
C ASP A 321 -9.72 -5.89 25.15
N GLU A 322 -10.02 -6.93 24.38
CA GLU A 322 -9.08 -8.03 24.10
C GLU A 322 -8.11 -7.72 22.95
N LYS A 323 -8.41 -6.69 22.15
CA LYS A 323 -7.75 -6.38 20.87
C LYS A 323 -7.70 -7.60 19.94
N ARG A 324 -8.84 -8.27 19.80
CA ARG A 324 -9.00 -9.50 19.00
C ARG A 324 -10.29 -9.50 18.20
N TYR A 325 -10.24 -9.98 16.97
CA TYR A 325 -11.44 -10.43 16.25
C TYR A 325 -11.89 -11.79 16.78
N LYS A 326 -13.05 -11.85 17.43
CA LYS A 326 -13.64 -13.07 18.00
C LYS A 326 -14.74 -13.61 17.11
N ARG A 327 -14.83 -14.93 17.04
CA ARG A 327 -15.85 -15.65 16.29
C ARG A 327 -17.26 -15.23 16.75
N ASN A 328 -18.12 -14.88 15.81
CA ASN A 328 -19.53 -14.61 16.06
C ASN A 328 -20.42 -15.48 15.15
N PRO A 329 -20.75 -16.71 15.56
CA PRO A 329 -21.55 -17.64 14.75
C PRO A 329 -22.95 -17.13 14.43
N ARG A 330 -23.52 -16.25 15.27
CA ARG A 330 -24.85 -15.67 15.05
C ARG A 330 -24.89 -14.67 13.88
N ALA A 331 -23.74 -14.18 13.47
CA ALA A 331 -23.60 -13.23 12.38
C ALA A 331 -23.06 -13.87 11.10
N ASP A 332 -22.96 -15.21 11.05
CA ASP A 332 -22.60 -15.91 9.83
C ASP A 332 -23.64 -15.69 8.74
N ARG A 333 -23.16 -15.76 7.49
CA ARG A 333 -24.03 -15.70 6.31
C ARG A 333 -23.85 -16.94 5.48
N ARG A 334 -24.89 -17.34 4.77
CA ARG A 334 -24.74 -18.26 3.64
C ARG A 334 -24.54 -17.44 2.37
N LYS A 335 -23.81 -18.01 1.43
CA LYS A 335 -23.73 -17.47 0.08
C LYS A 335 -25.11 -17.71 -0.55
N ASP A 336 -25.84 -16.64 -0.81
CA ASP A 336 -27.14 -16.69 -1.50
C ASP A 336 -26.98 -17.27 -2.92
#